data_AF-B9TCB6-F1
#
_entry.id   AF-B9TCB6-F1
#
_cell.length_a   1.000
_cell.length_b   1.000
_cell.length_c   1.000
_cell.angle_alpha   90.00
_cell.angle_beta   90.00
_cell.angle_gamma   90.00
#
_symmetry.space_group_name_H-M   'P 1'
#
loop_
_entity.id
_entity.type
_entity.pdbx_description
1 polymer ?
#
loop_
_entity_poly.entity_id
_entity_poly.type
_entity_poly.pdbx_seq_one_letter_code
_entity_poly.pdbx_strand_id
1 'polypeptide(L)' 'MPLYNVWYRNKTEPLEFSSASRVREEQILDKVFEHENITPDASATLSERIAKHNLGPVRYTEDEGEPFTIA' A
#
# COMPACT_ATOMS: atom_id res chain seq x y z
N MET A 1 -0.80 -3.16 18.27
CA MET A 1 -0.30 -3.46 16.92
C MET A 1 -0.97 -2.48 16.01
N PRO A 2 -0.25 -1.59 15.31
CA PRO A 2 -0.86 -0.62 14.42
C PRO A 2 -1.64 -1.32 13.30
N LEU A 3 -2.86 -0.85 13.06
CA LEU A 3 -3.70 -1.26 11.95
C LEU A 3 -3.46 -0.33 10.75
N TYR A 4 -3.24 -0.90 9.58
CA TYR A 4 -3.10 -0.17 8.33
C TYR A 4 -4.28 -0.48 7.43
N ASN A 5 -4.97 0.57 6.98
CA ASN A 5 -5.95 0.48 5.91
C ASN A 5 -5.32 1.08 4.66
N VAL A 6 -5.34 0.36 3.55
CA VAL A 6 -4.74 0.82 2.28
C VAL A 6 -5.77 0.84 1.17
N TRP A 7 -6.06 2.02 0.65
CA TRP A 7 -6.89 2.22 -0.53
C TRP A 7 -6.01 2.38 -1.76
N TYR A 8 -6.22 1.52 -2.74
CA TYR A 8 -5.57 1.60 -4.05
C TYR A 8 -6.61 1.37 -5.14
N ARG A 9 -6.31 1.82 -6.35
CA ARG A 9 -7.11 1.65 -7.57
C ARG A 9 -8.53 2.20 -7.46
N ASN A 10 -8.75 3.19 -6.59
CA ASN A 10 -10.08 3.67 -6.20
C ASN A 10 -11.03 2.54 -5.78
N LYS A 11 -10.49 1.45 -5.19
CA LYS A 11 -11.31 0.40 -4.59
C LYS A 11 -12.09 0.97 -3.40
N THR A 12 -13.34 0.53 -3.26
CA THR A 12 -14.19 0.88 -2.12
C THR A 12 -13.71 0.21 -0.84
N GLU A 13 -13.18 -1.01 -0.96
CA GLU A 13 -12.65 -1.81 0.14
C GLU A 13 -11.15 -1.56 0.31
N PRO A 14 -10.70 -1.08 1.49
CA PRO A 14 -9.28 -1.02 1.79
C PRO A 14 -8.69 -2.41 2.01
N LEU A 15 -7.39 -2.54 1.72
CA LEU A 15 -6.62 -3.66 2.23
C LEU A 15 -6.24 -3.36 3.69
N GLU A 16 -6.88 -4.10 4.59
CA GLU A 16 -6.62 -4.05 6.02
C GLU A 16 -5.53 -5.04 6.40
N PHE A 17 -4.46 -4.55 7.03
CA PHE A 17 -3.45 -5.40 7.63
C PHE A 17 -2.90 -4.81 8.92
N SER A 18 -2.56 -5.68 9.86
CA SER A 18 -1.89 -5.28 11.11
C SER A 18 -0.41 -5.60 11.01
N SER A 19 0.44 -4.72 11.53
CA SER A 19 1.87 -4.99 11.62
C SER A 19 2.36 -4.88 13.06
N ALA A 20 3.40 -5.63 13.40
CA ALA A 20 4.00 -5.59 14.75
C ALA A 20 4.73 -4.27 15.02
N SER A 21 5.17 -3.57 13.96
CA SER A 21 5.93 -2.33 14.00
C SER A 21 5.46 -1.37 12.91
N ARG A 22 5.87 -0.09 13.02
CA ARG A 22 5.61 0.92 11.99
C ARG A 22 6.13 0.46 10.63
N VAL A 23 5.25 0.36 9.63
CA VAL A 23 5.63 -0.03 8.27
C VAL A 23 5.92 1.19 7.41
N ARG A 24 6.84 1.03 6.47
CA ARG A 24 7.14 2.03 5.44
C ARG A 24 6.26 1.83 4.22
N GLU A 25 6.20 2.84 3.37
CA GLU A 25 5.45 2.85 2.10
C GLU A 25 5.84 1.65 1.20
N GLU A 26 7.12 1.28 1.18
CA GLU A 26 7.63 0.07 0.50
C GLU A 26 6.96 -1.22 0.98
N GLN A 27 6.81 -1.40 2.30
CA GLN A 27 6.21 -2.59 2.91
C GLN A 27 4.68 -2.59 2.72
N ILE A 28 4.05 -1.41 2.74
CA ILE A 28 2.62 -1.24 2.46
C ILE A 28 2.32 -1.69 1.03
N LEU A 29 3.12 -1.24 0.08
CA LEU A 29 3.01 -1.67 -1.32
C LEU A 29 3.28 -3.15 -1.49
N ASP A 30 4.28 -3.71 -0.81
CA ASP A 30 4.56 -5.14 -0.83
C ASP A 30 3.32 -5.95 -0.41
N LYS A 31 2.62 -5.53 0.65
CA LYS A 31 1.36 -6.15 1.09
C LYS A 31 0.25 -6.08 0.03
N VAL A 32 0.15 -4.95 -0.67
CA VAL A 32 -0.79 -4.79 -1.80
C VAL A 32 -0.42 -5.73 -2.96
N PHE A 33 0.87 -5.84 -3.28
CA PHE A 33 1.35 -6.74 -4.32
C PHE A 33 1.13 -8.21 -3.95
N GLU A 34 1.43 -8.61 -2.71
CA GLU A 34 1.13 -9.95 -2.19
C GLU A 34 -0.36 -10.28 -2.30
N HIS A 35 -1.24 -9.33 -1.94
CA HIS A 35 -2.69 -9.51 -2.00
C HIS A 35 -3.21 -9.68 -3.44
N GLU A 36 -2.73 -8.86 -4.38
CA GLU A 36 -3.11 -8.94 -5.80
C GLU A 36 -2.33 -10.03 -6.57
N ASN A 37 -1.46 -10.79 -5.89
CA ASN A 37 -0.58 -11.81 -6.48
C ASN A 37 0.37 -11.24 -7.55
N ILE A 38 0.87 -10.03 -7.32
CA ILE A 38 1.81 -9.32 -8.18
C ILE A 38 3.23 -9.55 -7.66
N THR A 39 4.17 -9.84 -8.55
CA THR A 39 5.59 -9.93 -8.18
C THR A 39 6.15 -8.52 -7.93
N PRO A 40 6.68 -8.22 -6.73
CA PRO A 40 7.24 -6.91 -6.44
C PRO A 40 8.50 -6.66 -7.28
N ASP A 41 8.47 -5.59 -8.08
CA ASP A 41 9.59 -5.20 -8.92
C ASP A 41 10.60 -4.40 -8.09
N ALA A 42 11.49 -5.09 -7.38
CA ALA A 42 12.45 -4.49 -6.45
C ALA A 42 13.35 -3.41 -7.08
N SER A 43 13.52 -3.42 -8.40
CA SER A 43 14.34 -2.47 -9.15
C SER A 43 13.63 -1.17 -9.50
N ALA A 44 12.30 -1.15 -9.51
CA ALA A 44 11.51 0.05 -9.81
C ALA A 44 11.20 0.87 -8.55
N THR A 45 11.03 2.18 -8.71
CA THR A 45 10.57 3.09 -7.64
C THR A 45 9.10 2.82 -7.26
N LEU A 46 8.66 3.25 -6.07
CA LEU A 46 7.29 3.02 -5.59
C LEU A 46 6.25 3.57 -6.58
N SER A 47 6.46 4.80 -7.06
CA SER A 47 5.62 5.47 -8.06
C SER A 47 5.58 4.69 -9.38
N GLU A 48 6.72 4.15 -9.83
CA GLU A 48 6.76 3.33 -11.05
C GLU A 48 6.03 2.01 -10.89
N ARG A 49 6.13 1.34 -9.74
CA ARG A 49 5.37 0.10 -9.49
C ARG A 49 3.87 0.39 -9.47
N ILE A 50 3.47 1.48 -8.81
CA ILE A 50 2.08 1.95 -8.79
C ILE A 50 1.56 2.20 -10.20
N ALA A 51 2.33 2.92 -11.03
CA ALA A 51 1.96 3.22 -12.40
C ALA A 51 1.92 1.97 -13.29
N LYS A 52 2.93 1.09 -13.19
CA LYS A 52 3.06 -0.16 -13.94
C LYS A 52 1.88 -1.10 -13.70
N HIS A 53 1.42 -1.19 -12.45
CA HIS A 53 0.31 -2.05 -12.05
C HIS A 53 -1.05 -1.33 -12.07
N ASN A 54 -1.12 -0.09 -12.57
CA ASN A 54 -2.35 0.71 -12.60
C ASN A 54 -3.05 0.78 -11.22
N LEU A 55 -2.26 0.80 -10.15
CA LEU A 55 -2.76 0.88 -8.78
C LEU A 55 -3.29 2.28 -8.44
N GLY A 56 -3.02 3.30 -9.27
CA GLY A 56 -3.43 4.68 -8.97
C GLY A 56 -2.81 5.22 -7.68
N PRO A 57 -3.23 6.39 -7.17
CA PRO A 57 -2.68 6.91 -5.93
C PRO A 57 -3.00 5.97 -4.76
N VAL A 58 -1.96 5.38 -4.17
CA VAL A 58 -2.12 4.48 -3.02
C VAL A 58 -2.21 5.32 -1.76
N ARG A 59 -3.34 5.24 -1.08
CA ARG A 59 -3.62 5.94 0.17
C ARG A 59 -3.59 4.95 1.31
N TYR A 60 -3.02 5.32 2.45
CA TYR A 60 -3.05 4.49 3.63
C TYR A 60 -3.26 5.29 4.92
N THR A 61 -3.91 4.70 5.92
CA THR A 61 -4.05 5.27 7.27
C THR A 61 -3.46 4.32 8.30
N GLU A 62 -2.74 4.84 9.28
CA GLU A 62 -2.19 4.12 10.43
C GLU A 62 -3.05 4.41 11.66
N ASP A 63 -3.62 3.38 12.30
CA ASP A 63 -4.30 3.46 13.61
C ASP A 63 -5.36 4.59 13.68
N GLU A 64 -6.24 4.67 12.68
CA GLU A 64 -7.26 5.73 12.51
C GLU A 64 -6.71 7.18 12.37
N GLY A 65 -5.41 7.33 12.11
CA GLY A 65 -4.75 8.61 11.85
C GLY A 65 -5.03 9.20 10.46
N GLU A 66 -4.29 10.26 10.12
CA GLU A 66 -4.45 10.94 8.83
C GLU A 66 -4.11 10.02 7.64
N PRO A 67 -4.85 10.14 6.52
CA PRO A 67 -4.55 9.38 5.31
C PRO A 67 -3.30 9.93 4.63
N PHE A 68 -2.27 9.11 4.57
CA PHE A 68 -1.06 9.34 3.79
C PHE A 68 -1.28 8.88 2.35
N THR A 69 -0.69 9.58 1.38
CA THR A 69 -0.70 9.16 -0.03
C THR A 69 0.73 8.88 -0.46
N ILE A 70 0.96 7.67 -0.96
CA ILE A 70 2.24 7.28 -1.58
C ILE A 70 2.29 7.94 -2.96
N ALA A 71 3.26 8.81 -3.17
CA ALA A 71 3.50 9.55 -4.42
C ALA A 71 4.62 8.92 -5.24
#